data_AF-A0A2G0CDA9-F1
#
_entry.id   AF-A0A2G0CDA9-F1
#
_cell.length_a   1.000
_cell.length_b   1.000
_cell.length_c   1.000
_cell.angle_alpha   90.00
_cell.angle_beta   90.00
_cell.angle_gamma   90.00
#
_symmetry.space_group_name_H-M   'P 1'
#
loop_
_entity.id
_entity.type
_entity.pdbx_description
1 polymer ?
#
loop_
_entity_poly.entity_id
_entity_poly.type
_entity_poly.pdbx_seq_one_letter_code
_entity_poly.pdbx_strand_id
1 'polypeptide(L)'
;MRDRFPAAGEEAHGGVSDGYCFRITFAAGRLDQTLELLRTFLQEEGYADVPLPADAEELRKFRLPPKLRHQLSLFGEDGYVHNPVRVLFPPPGGKRGALILEVCNESAPGHLLRFHRRG
;
A
#
# COMPACT_ATOMS: atom_id res chain seq x y z
N MET A 1 5.77 -0.75 13.51
CA MET A 1 4.40 -1.24 13.18
C MET A 1 4.35 -2.74 13.15
N ARG A 2 5.36 -3.43 12.61
CA ARG A 2 5.38 -4.90 12.53
C ARG A 2 5.26 -5.58 13.90
N ASP A 3 5.99 -5.07 14.90
CA ASP A 3 5.95 -5.62 16.28
C ASP A 3 4.76 -5.14 17.11
N ARG A 4 4.20 -3.98 16.75
CA ARG A 4 3.09 -3.35 17.45
C ARG A 4 2.16 -2.71 16.43
N PHE A 5 1.25 -3.51 15.92
CA PHE A 5 0.29 -3.07 14.93
C PHE A 5 -0.77 -2.14 15.58
N PRO A 6 -1.11 -0.99 14.98
CA PRO A 6 -2.06 -0.06 15.58
C PRO A 6 -3.46 -0.68 15.74
N ALA A 7 -4.13 -0.37 16.84
CA ALA A 7 -5.48 -0.83 17.13
C ALA A 7 -6.51 -0.24 16.15
N ALA A 8 -7.71 -0.80 16.13
CA ALA A 8 -8.79 -0.27 15.31
C ALA A 8 -9.16 1.17 15.73
N GLY A 9 -9.23 2.08 14.74
CA GLY A 9 -9.46 3.50 14.95
C GLY A 9 -8.23 4.29 15.40
N GLU A 10 -7.07 3.64 15.58
CA GLU A 10 -5.85 4.33 15.96
C GLU A 10 -5.27 5.07 14.75
N GLU A 11 -5.00 6.36 14.94
CA GLU A 11 -4.28 7.20 13.99
C GLU A 11 -2.78 7.21 14.32
N ALA A 12 -1.95 6.89 13.35
CA ALA A 12 -0.50 6.90 13.50
C ALA A 12 0.14 7.44 12.22
N HIS A 13 1.11 8.35 12.36
CA HIS A 13 1.84 8.96 11.22
C HIS A 13 0.93 9.60 10.14
N GLY A 14 -0.31 9.97 10.49
CA GLY A 14 -1.30 10.48 9.53
C GLY A 14 -2.01 9.40 8.70
N GLY A 15 -1.84 8.13 9.04
CA GLY A 15 -2.65 7.00 8.58
C GLY A 15 -3.61 6.51 9.65
N VAL A 16 -4.50 5.60 9.26
CA VAL A 16 -5.55 5.01 10.12
C VAL A 16 -5.53 3.49 10.02
N SER A 17 -5.73 2.82 11.15
CA SER A 17 -5.89 1.36 11.22
C SER A 17 -7.34 0.95 11.45
N ASP A 18 -7.80 -0.10 10.77
CA ASP A 18 -9.06 -0.78 11.09
C ASP A 18 -8.87 -1.97 12.06
N GLY A 19 -7.66 -2.11 12.62
CA GLY A 19 -7.24 -3.22 13.48
C GLY A 19 -6.65 -4.41 12.72
N TYR A 20 -6.74 -4.41 11.39
CA TYR A 20 -6.11 -5.39 10.51
C TYR A 20 -5.28 -4.74 9.39
N CYS A 21 -5.78 -3.67 8.79
CA CYS A 21 -5.14 -2.92 7.72
C CYS A 21 -4.88 -1.50 8.21
N PHE A 22 -3.62 -1.10 8.19
CA PHE A 22 -3.21 0.29 8.38
C PHE A 22 -3.05 0.93 7.01
N ARG A 23 -3.63 2.11 6.82
CA ARG A 23 -3.64 2.82 5.55
C ARG A 23 -3.15 4.26 5.71
N ILE A 24 -2.20 4.66 4.87
CA ILE A 24 -1.63 6.00 4.82
C ILE A 24 -1.45 6.46 3.37
N THR A 25 -1.54 7.77 3.12
CA THR A 25 -1.29 8.36 1.80
C THR A 25 -0.02 9.20 1.81
N PHE A 26 0.92 8.87 0.94
CA PHE A 26 2.12 9.67 0.69
C PHE A 26 1.91 10.55 -0.55
N ALA A 27 2.36 11.81 -0.48
CA ALA A 27 2.27 12.74 -1.61
C ALA A 27 3.43 13.75 -1.58
N ALA A 28 4.52 13.43 -2.27
CA ALA A 28 5.69 14.31 -2.43
C ALA A 28 5.70 15.08 -3.78
N GLY A 29 4.57 15.12 -4.50
CA GLY A 29 4.46 15.82 -5.79
C GLY A 29 5.02 15.05 -6.99
N ARG A 30 6.06 14.23 -6.81
CA ARG A 30 6.58 13.30 -7.83
C ARG A 30 6.54 11.84 -7.34
N LEU A 31 6.32 10.90 -8.27
CA LEU A 31 6.12 9.49 -7.95
C LEU A 31 7.37 8.83 -7.35
N ASP A 32 8.55 9.16 -7.88
CA ASP A 32 9.86 8.72 -7.39
C ASP A 32 10.09 9.14 -5.94
N GLN A 33 9.88 10.42 -5.63
CA GLN A 33 10.03 10.94 -4.26
C GLN A 33 9.02 10.31 -3.30
N THR A 34 7.77 10.14 -3.75
CA THR A 34 6.74 9.47 -2.95
C THR A 34 7.11 8.02 -2.67
N LEU A 35 7.67 7.30 -3.64
CA LEU A 35 8.12 5.92 -3.48
C LEU A 35 9.31 5.82 -2.51
N GLU A 36 10.26 6.77 -2.56
CA GLU A 36 11.36 6.85 -1.59
C GLU A 36 10.86 7.08 -0.16
N LEU A 37 9.94 8.03 0.05
CA LEU A 37 9.35 8.26 1.38
C LEU A 37 8.64 7.01 1.92
N LEU A 38 7.87 6.33 1.07
CA LEU A 38 7.18 5.10 1.42
C LEU A 38 8.18 3.99 1.79
N ARG A 39 9.29 3.87 1.05
CA ARG A 39 10.34 2.89 1.34
C ARG A 39 11.02 3.16 2.69
N THR A 40 11.38 4.42 2.95
CA THR A 40 11.94 4.82 4.24
C THR A 40 10.99 4.48 5.38
N PHE A 41 9.70 4.81 5.23
CA PHE A 41 8.68 4.46 6.22
C PHE A 41 8.61 2.95 6.46
N LEU A 42 8.54 2.13 5.40
CA LEU A 42 8.51 0.67 5.55
C LEU A 42 9.76 0.14 6.24
N GLN A 43 10.94 0.68 5.94
CA GLN A 43 12.18 0.31 6.61
C GLN A 43 12.14 0.62 8.10
N GLU A 44 11.73 1.82 8.48
CA GLU A 44 11.59 2.25 9.88
C GLU A 44 10.55 1.41 10.64
N GLU A 45 9.47 1.00 9.97
CA GLU A 45 8.37 0.26 10.57
C GLU A 45 8.58 -1.27 10.67
N GLY A 46 9.73 -1.77 10.19
CA GLY A 46 10.18 -3.17 10.31
C GLY A 46 9.94 -4.04 9.07
N TYR A 47 9.70 -3.44 7.90
CA TYR A 47 9.38 -4.11 6.63
C TYR A 47 10.48 -3.94 5.57
N ALA A 48 11.73 -3.78 5.98
CA ALA A 48 12.87 -3.61 5.07
C ALA A 48 13.14 -4.84 4.18
N ASP A 49 12.68 -6.01 4.60
CA ASP A 49 12.77 -7.30 3.92
C ASP A 49 11.69 -7.50 2.85
N VAL A 50 10.65 -6.68 2.83
CA VAL A 50 9.58 -6.76 1.83
C VAL A 50 10.11 -6.31 0.47
N PRO A 51 10.05 -7.16 -0.57
CA PRO A 51 10.38 -6.75 -1.91
C PRO A 51 9.51 -5.56 -2.34
N LEU A 52 10.14 -4.56 -2.95
CA LEU A 52 9.46 -3.39 -3.50
C LEU A 52 9.97 -3.16 -4.93
N PRO A 53 9.17 -2.53 -5.80
CA PRO A 53 9.65 -2.08 -7.10
C PRO A 53 10.92 -1.25 -6.96
N ALA A 54 11.92 -1.51 -7.80
CA ALA A 54 13.23 -0.87 -7.76
C ALA A 54 13.11 0.66 -7.91
N ASP A 55 12.20 1.10 -8.78
CA ASP A 55 11.99 2.50 -9.08
C ASP A 55 10.53 2.80 -9.50
N ALA A 56 10.28 4.08 -9.81
CA ALA A 56 8.99 4.56 -10.26
C ALA A 56 8.58 4.04 -11.65
N GLU A 57 9.52 3.64 -12.52
CA GLU A 57 9.21 3.06 -13.82
C GLU A 57 8.70 1.63 -13.67
N GLU A 58 9.34 0.83 -12.83
CA GLU A 58 8.88 -0.51 -12.48
C GLU A 58 7.52 -0.45 -11.79
N LEU A 59 7.33 0.45 -10.81
CA LEU A 59 6.05 0.61 -10.12
C LEU A 59 4.90 0.94 -11.10
N ARG A 60 5.16 1.73 -12.15
CA ARG A 60 4.14 2.06 -13.17
C ARG A 60 3.66 0.83 -13.96
N LYS A 61 4.44 -0.24 -14.05
CA LYS A 61 4.03 -1.48 -14.73
C LYS A 61 2.90 -2.20 -14.00
N PHE A 62 2.72 -1.91 -12.70
CA PHE A 62 1.61 -2.42 -11.90
C PHE A 62 0.34 -1.55 -12.01
N ARG A 63 0.39 -0.45 -12.77
CA ARG A 63 -0.77 0.43 -12.92
C ARG A 63 -1.74 -0.17 -13.94
N LEU A 64 -3.02 -0.23 -13.58
CA LEU A 64 -4.07 -0.65 -14.49
C LEU A 64 -4.21 0.36 -15.65
N PRO A 65 -4.36 -0.14 -16.89
CA PRO A 65 -4.59 0.72 -18.05
C PRO A 65 -5.81 1.62 -17.82
N PRO A 66 -5.72 2.95 -18.06
CA PRO A 66 -6.82 3.87 -17.77
C PRO A 66 -8.16 3.48 -18.40
N LYS A 67 -8.13 2.95 -19.63
CA LYS A 67 -9.33 2.54 -20.37
C LYS A 67 -10.02 1.29 -19.80
N LEU A 68 -9.28 0.46 -19.09
CA LEU A 68 -9.76 -0.82 -18.54
C LEU A 68 -9.87 -0.79 -17.02
N ARG A 69 -9.46 0.29 -16.35
CA ARG A 69 -9.37 0.36 -14.88
C ARG A 69 -10.68 -0.02 -14.19
N HIS A 70 -11.83 0.47 -14.68
CA HIS A 70 -13.13 0.16 -14.05
C HIS A 70 -13.54 -1.31 -14.19
N GLN A 71 -13.21 -1.94 -15.32
CA GLN A 71 -13.50 -3.35 -15.56
C GLN A 71 -12.51 -4.26 -14.82
N LEU A 72 -11.24 -3.88 -14.82
CA LEU A 72 -10.15 -4.66 -14.21
C LEU A 72 -10.05 -4.49 -12.71
N SER A 73 -10.57 -3.41 -12.12
CA SER A 73 -10.62 -3.24 -10.66
C SER A 73 -11.45 -4.32 -9.96
N LEU A 74 -12.32 -5.03 -10.70
CA LEU A 74 -13.04 -6.19 -10.20
C LEU A 74 -12.14 -7.44 -10.07
N PHE A 75 -11.01 -7.46 -10.78
CA PHE A 75 -10.10 -8.61 -10.88
C PHE A 75 -8.74 -8.39 -10.20
N GLY A 76 -8.41 -7.16 -9.80
CA GLY A 76 -7.14 -6.86 -9.14
C GLY A 76 -7.02 -5.42 -8.68
N GLU A 77 -5.94 -5.16 -7.94
CA GLU A 77 -5.61 -3.83 -7.42
C GLU A 77 -4.90 -2.96 -8.48
N ASP A 78 -5.13 -1.64 -8.44
CA ASP A 78 -4.34 -0.67 -9.22
C ASP A 78 -3.04 -0.33 -8.47
N GLY A 79 -2.07 -1.25 -8.48
CA GLY A 79 -0.81 -1.08 -7.77
C GLY A 79 -0.01 -2.37 -7.53
N TYR A 80 1.10 -2.22 -6.82
CA TYR A 80 1.97 -3.32 -6.40
C TYR A 80 1.42 -3.98 -5.13
N VAL A 81 1.38 -5.31 -5.12
CA VAL A 81 0.83 -6.10 -4.01
C VAL A 81 1.82 -7.22 -3.66
N HIS A 82 2.32 -7.20 -2.43
CA HIS A 82 3.20 -8.23 -1.89
C HIS A 82 2.98 -8.34 -0.38
N ASN A 83 2.48 -9.47 0.11
CA ASN A 83 2.15 -9.63 1.52
C ASN A 83 3.34 -9.23 2.43
N PRO A 84 3.16 -8.34 3.42
CA PRO A 84 1.89 -7.78 3.93
C PRO A 84 1.53 -6.39 3.39
N VAL A 85 2.25 -5.90 2.38
CA VAL A 85 2.19 -4.55 1.85
C VAL A 85 1.39 -4.47 0.55
N ARG A 86 0.65 -3.37 0.39
CA ARG A 86 0.15 -2.92 -0.91
C ARG A 86 0.55 -1.47 -1.15
N VAL A 87 1.09 -1.19 -2.33
CA VAL A 87 1.41 0.16 -2.80
C VAL A 87 0.49 0.47 -3.96
N LEU A 88 -0.55 1.26 -3.69
CA LEU A 88 -1.66 1.50 -4.59
C LEU A 88 -1.60 2.90 -5.19
N PHE A 89 -1.98 3.01 -6.46
CA PHE A 89 -2.23 4.31 -7.07
C PHE A 89 -3.57 4.87 -6.55
N PRO A 90 -3.66 6.18 -6.29
CA PRO A 90 -4.90 6.79 -5.88
C PRO A 90 -5.96 6.71 -7.00
N PRO A 91 -7.25 6.70 -6.63
CA PRO A 91 -8.33 6.76 -7.61
C PRO A 91 -8.25 8.04 -8.46
N PRO A 92 -8.96 8.10 -9.60
CA PRO A 92 -9.04 9.30 -10.43
C PRO A 92 -9.36 10.55 -9.60
N GLY A 93 -8.63 11.65 -9.83
CA GLY A 93 -8.75 12.89 -9.05
C GLY A 93 -7.83 12.99 -7.83
N GLY A 94 -7.09 11.92 -7.49
CA GLY A 94 -6.08 11.96 -6.42
C GLY A 94 -4.89 12.88 -6.73
N LYS A 95 -4.13 13.24 -5.68
CA LYS A 95 -2.93 14.09 -5.80
C LYS A 95 -1.92 13.49 -6.78
N ARG A 96 -1.35 14.34 -7.64
CA ARG A 96 -0.33 13.91 -8.62
C ARG A 96 0.88 13.32 -7.90
N GLY A 97 1.35 12.17 -8.38
CA GLY A 97 2.50 11.48 -7.82
C GLY A 97 2.27 10.87 -6.44
N ALA A 98 1.04 10.87 -5.92
CA ALA A 98 0.72 10.24 -4.65
C ALA A 98 0.61 8.72 -4.76
N LEU A 99 0.80 8.05 -3.62
CA LEU A 99 0.65 6.62 -3.41
C LEU A 99 -0.10 6.37 -2.11
N ILE A 100 -0.91 5.33 -2.10
CA ILE A 100 -1.56 4.81 -0.89
C ILE A 100 -0.78 3.57 -0.47
N LEU A 101 -0.28 3.57 0.76
CA LEU A 101 0.30 2.39 1.38
C LEU A 101 -0.77 1.73 2.26
N GLU A 102 -0.97 0.43 2.06
CA GLU A 102 -1.68 -0.44 2.98
C GLU A 102 -0.69 -1.45 3.57
N VAL A 103 -0.70 -1.62 4.89
CA VAL A 103 0.06 -2.63 5.61
C VAL A 103 -0.93 -3.50 6.38
N CYS A 104 -0.94 -4.80 6.12
CA CYS A 104 -1.81 -5.75 6.80
C CYS A 104 -1.11 -6.41 8.00
N ASN A 105 -1.87 -6.68 9.05
CA ASN A 105 -1.37 -7.31 10.26
C ASN A 105 -1.10 -8.81 10.02
N GLU A 106 0.18 -9.18 9.96
CA GLU A 106 0.64 -10.56 9.78
C GLU A 106 0.30 -11.49 10.95
N SER A 107 0.07 -10.92 12.13
CA SER A 107 -0.28 -11.68 13.33
C SER A 107 -1.77 -12.03 13.39
N ALA A 108 -2.58 -11.47 12.47
CA ALA A 108 -4.02 -11.72 12.47
C ALA A 108 -4.33 -13.15 12.00
N PRO A 109 -5.32 -13.84 12.61
CA PRO A 109 -5.75 -15.15 12.15
C PRO A 109 -6.16 -15.12 10.67
N GLY A 110 -5.63 -16.07 9.90
CA GLY A 110 -5.90 -16.18 8.47
C GLY A 110 -5.42 -14.98 7.65
N HIS A 111 -4.38 -14.24 8.08
CA HIS A 111 -3.93 -13.03 7.40
C HIS A 111 -3.68 -13.22 5.91
N LEU A 112 -3.09 -14.35 5.48
CA LEU A 112 -2.86 -14.62 4.05
C LEU A 112 -4.17 -14.66 3.24
N LEU A 113 -5.22 -15.29 3.79
CA LEU A 113 -6.53 -15.36 3.14
C LEU A 113 -7.16 -13.97 3.10
N ARG A 114 -7.17 -13.27 4.25
CA ARG A 114 -7.68 -11.90 4.37
C ARG A 114 -6.95 -10.92 3.46
N PHE A 115 -5.63 -11.06 3.31
CA PHE A 115 -4.78 -10.26 2.44
C PHE A 115 -5.15 -10.46 0.97
N HIS A 116 -5.57 -11.67 0.57
CA HIS A 116 -6.06 -11.91 -0.78
C HIS A 116 -7.57 -11.73 -0.93
N ARG A 117 -8.24 -11.17 0.09
CA ARG A 117 -9.71 -11.01 0.15
C ARG A 117 -10.44 -12.33 -0.14
N ARG A 118 -9.87 -13.42 0.37
CA ARG A 118 -10.47 -14.76 0.38
C ARG A 118 -10.85 -15.06 1.82
N GLY A 119 -12.09 -15.41 2.07
CA GLY A 119 -12.59 -15.67 3.43
C GLY A 119 -13.91 -14.98 3.71
#